data_AF-A0A848MLT0-F1
#
_entry.id   AF-A0A848MLT0-F1
#
_cell.length_a   1.000
_cell.length_b   1.000
_cell.length_c   1.000
_cell.angle_alpha   90.00
_cell.angle_beta   90.00
_cell.angle_gamma   90.00
#
_symmetry.space_group_name_H-M   'P 1'
#
loop_
_entity.id
_entity.type
_entity.pdbx_description
1 polymer ?
#
loop_
_entity_poly.entity_id
_entity_poly.type
_entity_poly.pdbx_seq_one_letter_code
_entity_poly.pdbx_strand_id
1 'polypeptide(L)'
;MLQLNLAKVFLLGDDSNGYVRYEIFSKEGERPDYPEKIVVYREKVLETNGDKYWAKTDEIISLDHLGFQEGGFQMAITYHMRPSRDMFSAIDECKKHYRRAC
;
A
#
# COMPACT_ATOMS: atom_id res chain seq x y z
N MET A 1 7.34 -14.31 -14.78
CA MET A 1 6.74 -12.97 -14.73
C MET A 1 5.73 -13.02 -13.59
N LEU A 2 5.89 -12.19 -12.56
CA LEU A 2 5.02 -12.24 -11.37
C LEU A 2 3.75 -11.46 -11.71
N GLN A 3 2.61 -12.14 -11.83
CA GLN A 3 1.33 -11.49 -12.10
C GLN A 3 0.72 -10.99 -10.79
N LEU A 4 0.28 -9.73 -10.78
CA LEU A 4 -0.29 -9.07 -9.60
C LEU A 4 -1.77 -8.79 -9.86
N ASN A 5 -2.60 -9.14 -8.87
CA ASN A 5 -4.03 -8.84 -8.87
C ASN A 5 -4.31 -7.67 -7.94
N LEU A 6 -5.14 -6.73 -8.39
CA LEU A 6 -5.65 -5.67 -7.53
C LEU A 6 -6.57 -6.30 -6.48
N ALA A 7 -6.11 -6.35 -5.23
CA ALA A 7 -6.85 -6.95 -4.13
C ALA A 7 -7.77 -5.94 -3.46
N LYS A 8 -7.32 -4.68 -3.33
CA LYS A 8 -8.12 -3.62 -2.69
C LYS A 8 -7.74 -2.24 -3.19
N VAL A 9 -8.75 -1.38 -3.34
CA VAL A 9 -8.57 0.07 -3.48
C VAL A 9 -8.98 0.72 -2.15
N PHE A 10 -8.16 1.63 -1.66
CA PHE A 10 -8.39 2.35 -0.41
C PHE A 10 -8.17 3.84 -0.62
N LEU A 11 -9.16 4.66 -0.30
CA LEU A 11 -9.12 6.11 -0.47
C LEU A 11 -8.99 6.77 0.91
N LEU A 12 -8.04 7.68 1.06
CA LEU A 12 -7.89 8.53 2.24
C LEU A 12 -7.86 9.98 1.83
N GLY A 13 -8.59 10.84 2.53
CA GLY A 13 -8.69 12.25 2.19
C GLY A 13 -10.00 12.85 2.65
N ASP A 14 -10.08 14.16 2.49
CA ASP A 14 -11.29 14.95 2.63
C ASP A 14 -11.27 16.07 1.58
N ASP A 15 -12.40 16.79 1.47
CA ASP A 15 -12.53 17.90 0.53
C ASP A 15 -11.58 19.07 0.83
N SER A 16 -11.00 19.15 2.03
CA SER A 16 -10.06 20.21 2.41
C SER A 16 -8.62 19.95 1.98
N ASN A 17 -8.13 18.71 2.11
CA ASN A 17 -6.74 18.35 1.83
C ASN A 17 -6.57 17.51 0.55
N GLY A 18 -7.68 17.21 -0.15
CA GLY A 18 -7.69 16.36 -1.31
C GLY A 18 -7.60 14.88 -0.95
N TYR A 19 -7.73 14.03 -1.97
CA TYR A 19 -7.77 12.60 -1.82
C TYR A 19 -6.51 11.91 -2.33
N VAL A 20 -6.10 10.87 -1.62
CA VAL A 20 -5.04 9.93 -1.99
C VAL A 20 -5.64 8.55 -2.16
N ARG A 21 -5.43 7.96 -3.33
CA ARG A 21 -5.87 6.61 -3.67
C ARG A 21 -4.71 5.64 -3.53
N TYR A 22 -4.91 4.60 -2.74
CA TYR A 22 -3.98 3.50 -2.54
C TYR A 22 -4.54 2.25 -3.23
N GLU A 23 -3.75 1.64 -4.08
CA GLU A 23 -4.07 0.36 -4.71
C GLU A 23 -3.16 -0.72 -4.12
N ILE A 24 -3.77 -1.68 -3.43
CA ILE A 24 -3.10 -2.80 -2.78
C ILE A 24 -3.22 -4.00 -3.71
N PHE A 25 -2.08 -4.51 -4.14
CA PHE A 25 -1.95 -5.66 -5.02
C PHE A 25 -1.51 -6.89 -4.23
N SER A 26 -2.06 -8.04 -4.58
CA SER A 26 -1.64 -9.36 -4.09
C SER A 26 -1.12 -10.17 -5.27
N LYS A 27 -0.25 -11.14 -5.01
CA LYS A 27 0.29 -12.01 -6.06
C LYS A 27 -0.77 -12.99 -6.55
N GLU A 28 -0.85 -13.17 -7.87
CA GLU A 28 -1.77 -14.12 -8.47
C GLU A 28 -1.37 -15.57 -8.12
N GLY A 29 -2.36 -16.40 -7.80
CA GLY A 29 -2.14 -17.80 -7.39
C GLY A 29 -1.75 -17.98 -5.93
N GLU A 30 -1.49 -16.90 -5.19
CA GLU A 30 -1.31 -16.90 -3.74
C GLU A 30 -2.58 -16.48 -3.01
N ARG A 31 -2.51 -16.46 -1.68
CA ARG A 31 -3.63 -16.05 -0.84
C ARG A 31 -3.96 -14.57 -1.14
N PRO A 32 -5.20 -14.24 -1.55
CA PRO A 32 -5.57 -12.86 -1.90
C PRO A 32 -5.42 -11.89 -0.71
N ASP A 33 -5.47 -12.43 0.51
CA ASP A 33 -5.27 -11.69 1.77
C ASP A 33 -3.81 -11.35 2.07
N TYR A 34 -2.85 -11.77 1.22
CA TYR A 34 -1.43 -11.51 1.38
C TYR A 34 -0.99 -10.37 0.42
N PRO A 35 -0.95 -9.12 0.91
CA PRO A 35 -0.64 -7.98 0.07
C PRO A 35 0.84 -7.95 -0.30
N GLU A 36 1.12 -7.83 -1.59
CA GLU A 36 2.47 -7.81 -2.14
C GLU A 36 3.00 -6.39 -2.30
N LYS A 37 2.19 -5.49 -2.87
CA LYS A 37 2.62 -4.14 -3.25
C LYS A 37 1.51 -3.13 -3.05
N ILE A 38 1.87 -1.91 -2.68
CA ILE A 38 0.94 -0.77 -2.65
C ILE A 38 1.41 0.30 -3.62
N VAL A 39 0.51 0.77 -4.46
CA VAL A 39 0.73 1.88 -5.40
C VAL A 39 -0.10 3.08 -4.95
N VAL A 40 0.52 4.25 -4.95
CA VAL A 40 -0.09 5.50 -4.50
C VAL A 40 -0.45 6.37 -5.71
N TYR A 41 -1.63 6.98 -5.65
CA TYR A 41 -2.11 7.95 -6.63
C TYR A 41 -2.60 9.20 -5.91
N ARG A 42 -2.30 10.36 -6.47
CA ARG A 42 -2.81 11.65 -5.98
C ARG A 42 -3.79 12.23 -6.98
N GLU A 43 -4.83 12.88 -6.47
CA GLU A 43 -5.76 13.63 -7.30
C GLU A 43 -5.03 14.81 -7.95
N LYS A 44 -5.19 14.98 -9.26
CA LYS A 44 -4.75 16.13 -10.03
C LYS A 44 -5.91 16.66 -10.88
N VAL A 45 -5.86 17.95 -11.18
CA VAL A 45 -6.83 18.61 -12.07
C VAL A 45 -6.17 18.82 -13.42
N LEU A 46 -6.88 18.48 -14.49
CA LEU A 46 -6.45 18.74 -15.86
C LEU A 46 -6.68 20.22 -16.19
N GLU A 47 -5.62 20.96 -16.52
CA GLU A 47 -5.69 22.41 -16.75
C GLU A 47 -6.59 22.78 -17.94
N THR A 48 -6.79 21.86 -18.89
CA THR A 48 -7.52 22.13 -20.14
C THR A 48 -9.03 22.20 -19.96
N ASN A 49 -9.61 21.42 -19.06
CA ASN A 49 -11.06 21.30 -18.90
C ASN A 49 -11.54 21.24 -17.44
N GLY A 50 -10.63 21.21 -16.46
CA GLY A 50 -10.96 21.10 -15.05
C GLY A 50 -11.29 19.68 -14.56
N ASP A 51 -11.15 18.66 -15.40
CA ASP A 51 -11.43 17.28 -15.01
C ASP A 51 -10.40 16.76 -14.00
N LYS A 52 -10.88 16.03 -12.98
CA LYS A 52 -10.02 15.40 -11.97
C LYS A 52 -9.58 14.02 -12.44
N TYR A 53 -8.30 13.70 -12.24
CA TYR A 53 -7.73 12.39 -12.55
C TYR A 53 -6.77 11.91 -11.46
N TRP A 54 -6.55 10.59 -11.42
CA TRP A 54 -5.61 9.94 -10.51
C TRP A 54 -4.23 9.89 -11.16
N ALA A 55 -3.29 10.69 -10.66
CA ALA A 55 -1.90 10.63 -11.09
C ALA A 55 -1.13 9.64 -10.23
N LYS A 56 -0.59 8.58 -10.84
CA LYS A 56 0.29 7.62 -10.17
C LYS A 56 1.53 8.36 -9.67
N THR A 57 1.93 8.11 -8.43
CA THR A 57 3.18 8.63 -7.88
C THR A 57 4.29 7.58 -7.98
N ASP A 58 5.54 8.04 -7.91
CA ASP A 58 6.71 7.16 -7.81
C ASP A 58 6.91 6.63 -6.38
N GLU A 59 6.02 6.98 -5.45
CA GLU A 59 6.04 6.50 -4.07
C GLU A 59 5.64 5.02 -4.03
N ILE A 60 6.56 4.17 -3.56
CA ILE A 60 6.30 2.74 -3.34
C ILE A 60 6.33 2.49 -1.83
N ILE A 61 5.21 2.05 -1.28
CA ILE A 61 5.15 1.59 0.11
C ILE A 61 5.58 0.11 0.12
N SER A 62 6.79 -0.16 0.61
CA SER A 62 7.26 -1.53 0.83
C SER A 62 6.51 -2.18 1.99
N LEU A 63 6.22 -3.47 1.85
CA LEU A 63 5.61 -4.33 2.88
C LEU A 63 6.60 -5.37 3.42
N ASP A 64 7.88 -5.27 3.08
CA ASP A 64 8.91 -6.27 3.41
C ASP A 64 9.18 -6.34 4.92
N HIS A 65 8.82 -5.30 5.67
CA HIS A 65 8.90 -5.28 7.13
C HIS A 65 7.76 -6.05 7.81
N LEU A 66 6.72 -6.43 7.07
CA LEU A 66 5.58 -7.20 7.56
C LEU A 66 5.78 -8.70 7.31
N GLY A 67 5.23 -9.53 8.21
CA GLY A 67 5.31 -10.98 8.09
C GLY A 67 6.70 -11.56 8.36
N PHE A 68 6.91 -12.79 7.91
CA PHE A 68 8.17 -13.51 8.06
C PHE A 68 9.13 -13.15 6.91
N GLN A 69 10.42 -12.98 7.23
CA GLN A 69 11.44 -12.82 6.19
C GLN A 69 11.69 -14.18 5.55
N GLU A 70 11.44 -14.31 4.25
CA GLU A 70 11.90 -15.46 3.48
C GLU A 70 13.42 -15.40 3.35
N GLY A 71 14.11 -16.42 3.87
CA GLY A 71 15.56 -16.56 3.73
C GLY A 71 16.36 -15.95 4.88
N GLY A 72 16.54 -16.73 5.95
CA GLY A 72 17.46 -16.42 7.03
C GLY A 72 17.12 -17.27 8.25
N PHE A 73 18.11 -17.98 8.80
CA PHE A 73 17.94 -18.56 10.13
C PHE A 73 17.69 -17.42 11.13
N GLN A 74 16.71 -17.59 12.02
CA GLN A 74 16.37 -16.58 13.01
C GLN A 74 17.56 -16.42 13.98
N MET A 75 18.43 -15.44 13.71
CA MET A 75 19.68 -15.24 14.48
C MET A 75 19.46 -14.57 15.85
N ALA A 76 18.24 -14.11 16.13
CA ALA A 76 17.90 -13.49 17.40
C ALA A 76 16.46 -13.81 17.81
N ILE A 77 16.25 -14.13 19.09
CA ILE A 77 14.93 -14.23 19.69
C ILE A 77 14.43 -12.80 19.89
N THR A 78 13.48 -12.36 19.05
CA THR A 78 12.84 -11.07 19.21
C THR A 78 11.59 -11.25 20.07
N TYR A 79 11.51 -10.59 21.23
CA TYR A 79 10.32 -10.64 22.08
C TYR A 79 9.11 -9.89 21.49
N HIS A 80 9.34 -9.08 20.45
CA HIS A 80 8.28 -8.39 19.72
C HIS A 80 7.81 -9.25 18.54
N MET A 81 6.56 -9.67 18.56
CA MET A 81 5.92 -10.26 17.37
C MET A 81 5.87 -9.20 16.28
N ARG A 82 6.43 -9.50 15.09
CA ARG A 82 6.22 -8.64 13.92
C ARG A 82 4.75 -8.66 13.53
N PRO A 83 4.19 -7.55 13.02
CA PRO A 83 2.84 -7.56 12.48
C PRO A 83 2.75 -8.55 11.32
N SER A 84 1.61 -9.25 11.23
CA SER A 84 1.31 -10.13 10.11
C SER A 84 1.24 -9.34 8.80
N ARG A 85 1.70 -9.95 7.70
CA ARG A 85 1.50 -9.38 6.36
C ARG A 85 0.09 -9.75 5.88
N ASP A 86 -0.87 -8.97 6.35
CA ASP A 86 -2.29 -9.09 6.00
C ASP A 86 -2.84 -7.73 5.53
N MET A 87 -4.08 -7.76 5.02
CA MET A 87 -4.76 -6.58 4.51
C MET A 87 -4.93 -5.47 5.56
N PHE A 88 -5.10 -5.80 6.84
CA PHE A 88 -5.25 -4.79 7.90
C PHE A 88 -3.95 -4.04 8.12
N SER A 89 -2.83 -4.77 8.15
CA SER A 89 -1.49 -4.21 8.30
C SER A 89 -1.11 -3.36 7.07
N ALA A 90 -1.47 -3.79 5.86
CA ALA A 90 -1.30 -2.97 4.66
C ALA A 90 -2.13 -1.68 4.70
N ILE A 91 -3.38 -1.73 5.16
CA ILE A 91 -4.21 -0.54 5.36
C ILE A 91 -3.60 0.39 6.42
N ASP A 92 -3.02 -0.17 7.49
CA ASP A 92 -2.34 0.62 8.51
C ASP A 92 -1.09 1.34 7.96
N GLU A 93 -0.32 0.69 7.08
CA GLU A 93 0.77 1.33 6.35
C GLU A 93 0.28 2.46 5.43
N CYS A 94 -0.85 2.28 4.73
CA CYS A 94 -1.46 3.39 3.96
C CYS A 94 -1.84 4.58 4.87
N LYS A 95 -2.39 4.32 6.06
CA LYS A 95 -2.75 5.36 7.02
C LYS A 95 -1.51 6.07 7.58
N LYS A 96 -0.45 5.33 7.89
CA LYS A 96 0.84 5.89 8.34
C LYS A 96 1.44 6.77 7.25
N HIS A 97 1.42 6.31 6.00
CA HIS A 97 1.89 7.07 4.86
C HIS A 97 1.10 8.38 4.72
N TYR A 98 -0.23 8.31 4.72
CA TYR A 98 -1.10 9.48 4.61
C TYR A 98 -0.79 10.53 5.69
N ARG A 99 -0.65 10.13 6.97
CA ARG A 99 -0.31 11.07 8.07
C ARG A 99 1.09 11.69 7.99
N ARG A 100 1.99 11.12 7.19
CA ARG A 100 3.35 11.66 6.99
C ARG A 100 3.43 12.56 5.77
N ALA A 101 2.60 12.29 4.76
CA ALA A 101 2.64 12.93 3.46
C ALA A 101 1.62 14.08 3.28
N CYS A 102 0.65 14.18 4.20
CA CYS A 102 -0.35 15.24 4.33
C CYS A 102 -0.25 15.84 5.74
#